data_AF-A0A523EUZ8-F1
#
_entry.id   AF-A0A523EUZ8-F1
#
_cell.length_a   1.000
_cell.length_b   1.000
_cell.length_c   1.000
_cell.angle_alpha   90.00
_cell.angle_beta   90.00
_cell.angle_gamma   90.00
#
_symmetry.space_group_name_H-M   'P 1'
#
loop_
_entity.id
_entity.type
_entity.pdbx_description
1 polymer ?
#
loop_
_entity_poly.entity_id
_entity_poly.type
_entity_poly.pdbx_seq_one_letter_code
_entity_poly.pdbx_strand_id
1 'polypeptide(L)'
;MPSRSTFALMRELAERPSTFWPHEERFHSRNRLKVERAMAQAQAQAAVHANEYVKRLVDIIQQRERQRTRNLLAMSSGGAGSHYLGELLNEFPGFQTTDEIYFPPAYLEEVDRSNDPDAWMALEFIDLLHTGRTDDDLVNATVVNIGHFRSDARPATLRELGYRPMFLLLLRNPFDVALGRAFRKEAYRSEVDPTASDDEYLEKQASYTANFLRRTRQERWDFVLRYERLLNSPVAVLRDLAHTLGQDWSPQQVERALDKYDPNRGPQGSQSTNLNTKPRQPVEPRHAEILHRALDDVAHTLGYAPPDRVMASAQPANGHAILLPLYSEESQYNEERFEALQSRKIKVIRSQPETAFVDDPTWQADPVGSRTWRLYYHSLAWLLALTWGAD
;
A
#
# COMPACT_ATOMS: atom_id res chain seq x y z
N MET A 1 3.30 13.59 -38.68
CA MET A 1 2.81 12.23 -39.03
C MET A 1 1.30 12.21 -38.75
N PRO A 2 0.46 11.55 -39.56
CA PRO A 2 -0.97 11.44 -39.27
C PRO A 2 -1.19 10.75 -37.92
N SER A 3 -2.17 11.20 -37.12
CA SER A 3 -2.49 10.56 -35.84
C SER A 3 -2.99 9.13 -36.07
N ARG A 4 -2.50 8.19 -35.25
CA ARG A 4 -2.98 6.81 -35.26
C ARG A 4 -4.34 6.77 -34.57
N SER A 5 -5.29 5.98 -35.08
CA SER A 5 -6.56 5.77 -34.37
C SER A 5 -6.34 4.97 -33.09
N THR A 6 -7.18 5.18 -32.08
CA THR A 6 -7.12 4.43 -30.80
C THR A 6 -7.13 2.92 -31.02
N PHE A 7 -7.96 2.42 -31.95
CA PHE A 7 -7.99 1.00 -32.31
C PHE A 7 -6.65 0.49 -32.88
N ALA A 8 -6.02 1.26 -33.77
CA ALA A 8 -4.73 0.88 -34.34
C ALA A 8 -3.64 0.80 -33.27
N LEU A 9 -3.67 1.73 -32.30
CA LEU A 9 -2.76 1.77 -31.16
C LEU A 9 -2.93 0.54 -30.25
N MET A 10 -4.16 0.18 -29.88
CA MET A 10 -4.47 -1.03 -29.09
C MET A 10 -4.03 -2.32 -29.81
N ARG A 11 -4.30 -2.42 -31.12
CA ARG A 11 -3.87 -3.57 -31.93
C ARG A 11 -2.34 -3.70 -31.96
N GLU A 12 -1.63 -2.61 -32.16
CA GLU A 12 -0.16 -2.63 -32.20
C GLU A 12 0.44 -3.05 -30.86
N LEU A 13 -0.14 -2.63 -29.73
CA LEU A 13 0.30 -3.08 -28.42
C LEU A 13 0.17 -4.60 -28.25
N ALA A 14 -0.96 -5.17 -28.71
CA ALA A 14 -1.21 -6.61 -28.61
C ALA A 14 -0.31 -7.43 -29.55
N GLU A 15 -0.07 -6.95 -30.77
CA GLU A 15 0.70 -7.67 -31.79
C GLU A 15 2.22 -7.46 -31.65
N ARG A 16 2.65 -6.28 -31.21
CA ARG A 16 4.04 -5.84 -31.17
C ARG A 16 4.32 -5.06 -29.88
N PRO A 17 4.20 -5.70 -28.69
CA PRO A 17 4.43 -5.02 -27.42
C PRO A 17 5.86 -4.44 -27.28
N SER A 18 6.82 -4.91 -28.09
CA SER A 18 8.18 -4.36 -28.16
C SER A 18 8.26 -2.92 -28.69
N THR A 19 7.25 -2.44 -29.42
CA THR A 19 7.17 -1.03 -29.83
C THR A 19 7.10 -0.11 -28.60
N PHE A 20 6.35 -0.51 -27.57
CA PHE A 20 6.07 0.33 -26.40
C PHE A 20 6.91 -0.02 -25.17
N TRP A 21 7.35 -1.28 -25.07
CA TRP A 21 8.31 -1.75 -24.08
C TRP A 21 9.58 -2.25 -24.78
N PRO A 22 10.60 -1.40 -24.99
CA PRO A 22 11.82 -1.76 -25.72
C PRO A 22 12.66 -2.84 -25.01
N HIS A 23 13.56 -3.50 -25.74
CA HIS A 23 14.27 -4.70 -25.25
C HIS A 23 15.27 -4.45 -24.12
N GLU A 24 15.68 -3.20 -23.92
CA GLU A 24 16.87 -2.84 -23.14
C GLU A 24 16.68 -2.95 -21.61
N GLU A 25 15.43 -2.90 -21.13
CA GLU A 25 15.16 -2.97 -19.69
C GLU A 25 14.48 -4.30 -19.30
N ARG A 26 14.98 -4.92 -18.23
CA ARG A 26 14.38 -6.14 -17.62
C ARG A 26 12.88 -5.97 -17.33
N PHE A 27 12.50 -4.78 -16.93
CA PHE A 27 11.12 -4.47 -16.63
C PHE A 27 10.23 -4.50 -17.88
N HIS A 28 10.72 -3.96 -18.99
CA HIS A 28 10.05 -4.00 -20.29
C HIS A 28 9.87 -5.44 -20.76
N SER A 29 10.91 -6.29 -20.62
CA SER A 29 10.81 -7.70 -21.01
C SER A 29 9.75 -8.46 -20.21
N ARG A 30 9.62 -8.21 -18.90
CA ARG A 30 8.57 -8.82 -18.08
C ARG A 30 7.16 -8.45 -18.53
N ASN A 31 6.91 -7.18 -18.91
CA ASN A 31 5.58 -6.77 -19.39
C ASN A 31 5.26 -7.38 -20.76
N ARG A 32 6.21 -7.44 -21.69
CA ARG A 32 6.03 -8.13 -22.98
C ARG A 32 5.65 -9.59 -22.80
N LEU A 33 6.38 -10.32 -21.95
CA LEU A 33 6.10 -11.72 -21.66
C LEU A 33 4.69 -11.93 -21.09
N LYS A 34 4.15 -10.94 -20.34
CA LYS A 34 2.77 -11.02 -19.85
C LYS A 34 1.75 -10.82 -20.97
N VAL A 35 1.98 -9.86 -21.87
CA VAL A 35 1.14 -9.70 -23.07
C VAL A 35 1.17 -10.97 -23.92
N GLU A 36 2.35 -11.53 -24.19
CA GLU A 36 2.50 -12.77 -24.96
C GLU A 36 1.73 -13.93 -24.32
N ARG A 37 1.84 -14.10 -23.00
CA ARG A 37 1.07 -15.12 -22.26
C ARG A 37 -0.42 -14.89 -22.31
N ALA A 38 -0.88 -13.65 -22.13
CA ALA A 38 -2.30 -13.31 -22.17
C ALA A 38 -2.89 -13.54 -23.57
N MET A 39 -2.15 -13.20 -24.63
CA MET A 39 -2.54 -13.47 -26.01
C MET A 39 -2.59 -14.97 -26.31
N ALA A 40 -1.60 -15.75 -25.83
CA ALA A 40 -1.59 -17.20 -25.98
C ALA A 40 -2.77 -17.86 -25.24
N GLN A 41 -3.10 -17.39 -24.04
CA GLN A 41 -4.25 -17.84 -23.28
C GLN A 41 -5.57 -17.55 -24.01
N ALA A 42 -5.73 -16.33 -24.54
CA ALA A 42 -6.93 -15.95 -25.28
C ALA A 42 -7.12 -16.79 -26.56
N GLN A 43 -6.03 -17.04 -27.29
CA GLN A 43 -6.03 -17.89 -28.47
C GLN A 43 -6.43 -19.33 -28.14
N ALA A 44 -5.95 -19.87 -27.02
CA ALA A 44 -6.29 -21.21 -26.57
C ALA A 44 -7.76 -21.34 -26.13
N GLN A 45 -8.33 -20.33 -25.49
CA GLN A 45 -9.69 -20.37 -24.96
C GLN A 45 -10.78 -20.20 -26.03
N ALA A 46 -10.52 -19.37 -27.05
CA ALA A 46 -11.56 -18.94 -27.98
C ALA A 46 -11.23 -19.17 -29.47
N ALA A 47 -10.04 -19.68 -29.81
CA ALA A 47 -9.54 -19.78 -31.19
C ALA A 47 -9.56 -18.43 -31.95
N VAL A 48 -9.42 -17.33 -31.21
CA VAL A 48 -9.59 -15.96 -31.72
C VAL A 48 -8.26 -15.41 -32.23
N HIS A 49 -8.24 -14.88 -33.46
CA HIS A 49 -7.09 -14.14 -33.99
C HIS A 49 -6.89 -12.81 -33.26
N ALA A 50 -5.67 -12.28 -33.21
CA ALA A 50 -5.32 -11.06 -32.46
C ALA A 50 -6.27 -9.87 -32.73
N ASN A 51 -6.62 -9.62 -34.00
CA ASN A 51 -7.53 -8.54 -34.37
C ASN A 51 -8.96 -8.73 -33.83
N GLU A 52 -9.45 -9.96 -33.77
CA GLU A 52 -10.77 -10.25 -33.19
C GLU A 52 -10.72 -10.18 -31.66
N TYR A 53 -9.62 -10.57 -31.03
CA TYR A 53 -9.41 -10.41 -29.59
C TYR A 53 -9.45 -8.93 -29.20
N VAL A 54 -8.74 -8.08 -29.94
CA VAL A 54 -8.76 -6.63 -29.73
C VAL A 54 -10.16 -6.06 -29.91
N LYS A 55 -10.91 -6.47 -30.95
CA LYS A 55 -12.31 -6.04 -31.15
C LYS A 55 -13.20 -6.43 -29.97
N ARG A 56 -13.12 -7.67 -29.51
CA ARG A 56 -13.90 -8.13 -28.35
C ARG A 56 -13.59 -7.33 -27.09
N LEU A 57 -12.31 -7.04 -26.83
CA LEU A 57 -11.93 -6.19 -25.70
C LEU A 57 -12.45 -4.77 -25.85
N VAL A 58 -12.43 -4.19 -27.06
CA VAL A 58 -13.03 -2.87 -27.33
C VAL A 58 -14.54 -2.88 -27.06
N ASP A 59 -15.25 -3.92 -27.51
CA ASP A 59 -16.69 -4.07 -27.24
C ASP A 59 -16.96 -4.19 -25.73
N ILE A 60 -16.13 -4.93 -24.99
CA ILE A 60 -16.20 -5.06 -23.54
C ILE A 60 -15.96 -3.69 -22.86
N ILE A 61 -14.95 -2.93 -23.26
CA ILE A 61 -14.66 -1.58 -22.71
C ILE A 61 -15.86 -0.65 -22.92
N GLN A 62 -16.48 -0.67 -24.10
CA GLN A 62 -17.67 0.14 -24.37
C GLN A 62 -18.87 -0.25 -23.49
N GLN A 63 -19.05 -1.54 -23.22
CA GLN A 63 -20.09 -2.02 -22.32
C GLN A 63 -19.81 -1.61 -20.86
N ARG A 64 -18.55 -1.73 -20.43
CA ARG A 64 -18.08 -1.32 -19.10
C ARG A 64 -18.31 0.16 -18.84
N GLU A 65 -18.06 1.02 -19.82
CA GLU A 65 -18.33 2.46 -19.70
C GLU A 65 -19.83 2.73 -19.47
N ARG A 66 -20.73 2.03 -20.18
CA ARG A 66 -22.18 2.16 -19.97
C ARG A 66 -22.60 1.72 -18.57
N GLN A 67 -21.96 0.69 -18.03
CA GLN A 67 -22.21 0.17 -16.69
C GLN A 67 -21.44 0.91 -15.59
N ARG A 68 -20.50 1.80 -15.98
CA ARG A 68 -19.57 2.50 -15.08
C ARG A 68 -18.71 1.54 -14.25
N THR A 69 -18.40 0.36 -14.79
CA THR A 69 -17.45 -0.58 -14.20
C THR A 69 -16.05 0.04 -14.23
N ARG A 70 -15.32 0.01 -13.10
CA ARG A 70 -13.99 0.63 -12.99
C ARG A 70 -12.95 -0.41 -12.62
N ASN A 71 -11.74 -0.21 -13.11
CA ASN A 71 -10.56 -0.94 -12.62
C ASN A 71 -10.06 -0.33 -11.31
N LEU A 72 -9.23 -1.10 -10.60
CA LEU A 72 -8.52 -0.68 -9.41
C LEU A 72 -7.01 -0.72 -9.68
N LEU A 73 -6.35 0.43 -9.61
CA LEU A 73 -4.89 0.52 -9.65
C LEU A 73 -4.35 0.58 -8.22
N ALA A 74 -3.93 -0.56 -7.68
CA ALA A 74 -3.35 -0.70 -6.35
C ALA A 74 -1.84 -0.46 -6.38
N MET A 75 -1.47 0.82 -6.30
CA MET A 75 -0.09 1.29 -6.46
C MET A 75 0.71 1.21 -5.15
N SER A 76 1.96 0.74 -5.24
CA SER A 76 2.89 0.68 -4.09
C SER A 76 4.35 0.92 -4.48
N SER A 77 5.25 0.94 -3.49
CA SER A 77 6.72 0.98 -3.69
C SER A 77 7.35 -0.39 -4.00
N GLY A 78 6.54 -1.45 -4.07
CA GLY A 78 6.99 -2.83 -3.91
C GLY A 78 7.33 -3.15 -2.46
N GLY A 79 7.08 -4.40 -2.04
CA GLY A 79 7.28 -4.84 -0.65
C GLY A 79 6.19 -4.38 0.35
N ALA A 80 5.19 -3.63 -0.10
CA ALA A 80 4.09 -3.12 0.73
C ALA A 80 2.91 -4.10 0.91
N GLY A 81 2.98 -5.30 0.35
CA GLY A 81 1.91 -6.31 0.46
C GLY A 81 0.88 -6.30 -0.66
N SER A 82 1.22 -5.77 -1.84
CA SER A 82 0.30 -5.66 -2.98
C SER A 82 -0.21 -7.02 -3.48
N HIS A 83 0.65 -8.03 -3.52
CA HIS A 83 0.24 -9.41 -3.84
C HIS A 83 -0.76 -9.98 -2.84
N TYR A 84 -0.56 -9.74 -1.54
CA TYR A 84 -1.51 -10.20 -0.51
C TYR A 84 -2.88 -9.50 -0.68
N LEU A 85 -2.87 -8.18 -0.93
CA LEU A 85 -4.10 -7.45 -1.21
C LEU A 85 -4.81 -7.99 -2.48
N GLY A 86 -4.07 -8.22 -3.56
CA GLY A 86 -4.62 -8.77 -4.79
C GLY A 86 -5.20 -10.19 -4.63
N GLU A 87 -4.46 -11.08 -3.97
CA GLU A 87 -4.92 -12.42 -3.60
C GLU A 87 -6.22 -12.36 -2.79
N LEU A 88 -6.28 -11.48 -1.78
CA LEU A 88 -7.46 -11.28 -0.95
C LEU A 88 -8.66 -10.73 -1.76
N LEU A 89 -8.40 -9.78 -2.68
CA LEU A 89 -9.44 -9.20 -3.53
C LEU A 89 -10.05 -10.22 -4.51
N ASN A 90 -9.26 -11.20 -4.99
CA ASN A 90 -9.75 -12.26 -5.87
C ASN A 90 -10.83 -13.16 -5.25
N GLU A 91 -10.99 -13.16 -3.93
CA GLU A 91 -12.05 -13.91 -3.27
C GLU A 91 -13.42 -13.24 -3.34
N PHE A 92 -13.47 -11.97 -3.74
CA PHE A 92 -14.72 -11.24 -3.89
C PHE A 92 -15.27 -11.40 -5.31
N PRO A 93 -16.59 -11.66 -5.46
CA PRO A 93 -17.21 -11.81 -6.78
C PRO A 93 -16.95 -10.60 -7.66
N GLY A 94 -16.60 -10.86 -8.92
CA GLY A 94 -16.32 -9.82 -9.90
C GLY A 94 -14.94 -9.17 -9.76
N PHE A 95 -14.04 -9.63 -8.90
CA PHE A 95 -12.67 -9.12 -8.85
C PHE A 95 -11.73 -10.04 -9.63
N GLN A 96 -10.83 -9.43 -10.38
CA GLN A 96 -9.75 -10.15 -11.04
C GLN A 96 -8.44 -9.37 -10.94
N THR A 97 -7.54 -9.89 -10.13
CA THR A 97 -6.19 -9.37 -9.99
C THR A 97 -5.33 -9.82 -11.15
N THR A 98 -4.67 -8.86 -11.78
CA THR A 98 -3.56 -9.10 -12.69
C THR A 98 -2.24 -8.96 -11.95
N ASP A 99 -1.14 -9.38 -12.56
CA ASP A 99 0.19 -9.08 -12.02
C ASP A 99 0.50 -7.56 -12.03
N GLU A 100 1.75 -7.20 -11.70
CA GLU A 100 2.29 -5.84 -11.85
C GLU A 100 2.28 -5.39 -13.33
N ILE A 101 1.24 -4.71 -13.80
CA ILE A 101 1.18 -4.15 -15.16
C ILE A 101 1.56 -2.68 -15.11
N TYR A 102 2.33 -2.23 -16.10
CA TYR A 102 2.81 -0.86 -16.12
C TYR A 102 2.59 -0.20 -17.47
N PHE A 103 2.02 0.99 -17.45
CA PHE A 103 1.77 1.78 -18.65
C PHE A 103 3.10 2.19 -19.31
N PRO A 104 3.34 1.84 -20.59
CA PRO A 104 4.56 2.23 -21.28
C PRO A 104 4.55 3.74 -21.62
N PRO A 105 5.62 4.50 -21.33
CA PRO A 105 5.66 5.95 -21.61
C PRO A 105 5.36 6.30 -23.07
N ALA A 106 5.98 5.58 -24.01
CA ALA A 106 5.75 5.79 -25.43
C ALA A 106 4.28 5.59 -25.82
N TYR A 107 3.57 4.69 -25.14
CA TYR A 107 2.15 4.46 -25.38
C TYR A 107 1.29 5.61 -24.82
N LEU A 108 1.61 6.08 -23.61
CA LEU A 108 0.94 7.24 -23.01
C LEU A 108 1.10 8.49 -23.88
N GLU A 109 2.29 8.71 -24.45
CA GLU A 109 2.52 9.81 -25.38
C GLU A 109 1.72 9.69 -26.68
N GLU A 110 1.55 8.48 -27.22
CA GLU A 110 0.70 8.27 -28.41
C GLU A 110 -0.78 8.50 -28.09
N VAL A 111 -1.25 8.07 -26.92
CA VAL A 111 -2.61 8.34 -26.43
C VAL A 111 -2.85 9.85 -26.35
N ASP A 112 -1.94 10.59 -25.71
CA ASP A 112 -2.00 12.05 -25.57
C ASP A 112 -2.01 12.76 -26.93
N ARG A 113 -1.14 12.34 -27.85
CA ARG A 113 -1.00 12.94 -29.19
C ARG A 113 -2.16 12.62 -30.14
N SER A 114 -2.96 11.59 -29.85
CA SER A 114 -4.02 11.13 -30.77
C SER A 114 -5.12 12.18 -30.99
N ASN A 115 -5.39 13.02 -29.98
CA ASN A 115 -6.57 13.89 -29.89
C ASN A 115 -7.92 13.15 -30.09
N ASP A 116 -7.92 11.82 -29.92
CA ASP A 116 -9.11 10.99 -30.05
C ASP A 116 -9.93 11.06 -28.75
N PRO A 117 -11.23 11.44 -28.78
CA PRO A 117 -12.06 11.46 -27.58
C PRO A 117 -12.18 10.10 -26.89
N ASP A 118 -11.94 9.01 -27.63
CA ASP A 118 -11.98 7.64 -27.12
C ASP A 118 -10.60 7.11 -26.69
N ALA A 119 -9.56 7.95 -26.70
CA ALA A 119 -8.18 7.54 -26.38
C ALA A 119 -8.03 6.92 -24.97
N TRP A 120 -8.91 7.27 -24.03
CA TRP A 120 -8.96 6.65 -22.70
C TRP A 120 -9.16 5.12 -22.76
N MET A 121 -9.83 4.61 -23.81
CA MET A 121 -10.04 3.18 -24.01
C MET A 121 -8.73 2.43 -24.17
N ALA A 122 -7.71 3.06 -24.74
CA ALA A 122 -6.37 2.47 -24.88
C ALA A 122 -5.73 2.17 -23.50
N LEU A 123 -6.03 2.99 -22.49
CA LEU A 123 -5.51 2.80 -21.14
C LEU A 123 -6.24 1.66 -20.42
N GLU A 124 -7.57 1.59 -20.55
CA GLU A 124 -8.35 0.47 -20.02
C GLU A 124 -8.01 -0.86 -20.72
N PHE A 125 -7.75 -0.80 -22.01
CA PHE A 125 -7.31 -1.94 -22.81
C PHE A 125 -6.03 -2.58 -22.27
N ILE A 126 -5.07 -1.81 -21.73
CA ILE A 126 -3.86 -2.37 -21.14
C ILE A 126 -4.20 -3.32 -19.99
N ASP A 127 -5.07 -2.90 -19.06
CA ASP A 127 -5.42 -3.73 -17.91
C ASP A 127 -6.23 -4.97 -18.35
N LEU A 128 -7.19 -4.82 -19.27
CA LEU A 128 -7.98 -5.96 -19.79
C LEU A 128 -7.15 -6.92 -20.64
N LEU A 129 -6.23 -6.43 -21.48
CA LEU A 129 -5.35 -7.25 -22.32
C LEU A 129 -4.61 -8.29 -21.48
N HIS A 130 -4.11 -7.89 -20.32
CA HIS A 130 -3.33 -8.75 -19.43
C HIS A 130 -4.15 -9.77 -18.66
N THR A 131 -5.49 -9.71 -18.72
CA THR A 131 -6.34 -10.77 -18.17
C THR A 131 -6.31 -12.05 -19.02
N GLY A 132 -6.00 -11.93 -20.31
CA GLY A 132 -6.06 -13.03 -21.27
C GLY A 132 -7.47 -13.57 -21.52
N ARG A 133 -8.51 -12.80 -21.18
CA ARG A 133 -9.93 -13.20 -21.22
C ARG A 133 -10.73 -12.34 -22.19
N THR A 134 -11.82 -12.89 -22.72
CA THR A 134 -12.83 -12.15 -23.52
C THR A 134 -14.27 -12.57 -23.22
N ASP A 135 -14.48 -13.27 -22.11
CA ASP A 135 -15.81 -13.69 -21.70
C ASP A 135 -16.63 -12.52 -21.11
N ASP A 136 -17.95 -12.66 -21.14
CA ASP A 136 -18.90 -11.61 -20.75
C ASP A 136 -18.78 -11.21 -19.27
N ASP A 137 -18.21 -12.04 -18.40
CA ASP A 137 -18.00 -11.68 -16.99
C ASP A 137 -17.05 -10.48 -16.86
N LEU A 138 -16.14 -10.28 -17.83
CA LEU A 138 -15.19 -9.17 -17.85
C LEU A 138 -15.88 -7.80 -17.97
N VAL A 139 -17.12 -7.77 -18.47
CA VAL A 139 -17.95 -6.55 -18.54
C VAL A 139 -18.27 -6.00 -17.14
N ASN A 140 -18.44 -6.89 -16.15
CA ASN A 140 -18.73 -6.50 -14.76
C ASN A 140 -17.50 -6.60 -13.84
N ALA A 141 -16.37 -7.14 -14.33
CA ALA A 141 -15.23 -7.42 -13.48
C ALA A 141 -14.43 -6.16 -13.10
N THR A 142 -14.11 -5.96 -11.83
CA THR A 142 -13.08 -5.01 -11.40
C THR A 142 -11.70 -5.65 -11.61
N VAL A 143 -10.96 -5.18 -12.61
CA VAL A 143 -9.56 -5.62 -12.80
C VAL A 143 -8.67 -4.87 -11.81
N VAL A 144 -7.93 -5.63 -11.00
CA VAL A 144 -7.01 -5.11 -9.98
C VAL A 144 -5.58 -5.20 -10.47
N ASN A 145 -4.99 -4.08 -10.84
CA ASN A 145 -3.59 -3.99 -11.21
C ASN A 145 -2.75 -3.62 -9.98
N ILE A 146 -1.86 -4.53 -9.57
CA ILE A 146 -0.99 -4.39 -8.38
C ILE A 146 0.41 -3.84 -8.70
N GLY A 147 0.55 -3.11 -9.82
CA GLY A 147 1.80 -2.51 -10.26
C GLY A 147 2.39 -1.49 -9.28
N HIS A 148 3.72 -1.31 -9.34
CA HIS A 148 4.35 -0.25 -8.56
C HIS A 148 4.02 1.13 -9.12
N PHE A 149 3.94 2.13 -8.26
CA PHE A 149 3.82 3.53 -8.67
C PHE A 149 5.06 3.93 -9.48
N ARG A 150 4.84 4.50 -10.66
CA ARG A 150 5.89 5.09 -11.49
C ARG A 150 5.58 6.55 -11.79
N SER A 151 6.63 7.34 -11.97
CA SER A 151 6.53 8.78 -12.25
C SER A 151 6.08 9.11 -13.66
N ASP A 152 6.13 8.16 -14.58
CA ASP A 152 5.65 8.28 -15.96
C ASP A 152 4.16 7.92 -16.11
N ALA A 153 3.59 7.18 -15.16
CA ALA A 153 2.18 6.77 -15.15
C ALA A 153 1.49 7.21 -13.85
N ARG A 154 1.56 8.51 -13.56
CA ARG A 154 1.00 9.10 -12.33
C ARG A 154 -0.53 9.15 -12.39
N PRO A 155 -1.24 9.06 -11.25
CA PRO A 155 -2.68 9.25 -11.19
C PRO A 155 -3.15 10.54 -11.88
N ALA A 156 -2.46 11.67 -11.68
CA ALA A 156 -2.81 12.93 -12.36
C ALA A 156 -2.76 12.78 -13.89
N THR A 157 -1.65 12.27 -14.43
CA THR A 157 -1.46 12.05 -15.87
C THR A 157 -2.50 11.10 -16.45
N LEU A 158 -2.80 9.99 -15.78
CA LEU A 158 -3.80 9.03 -16.26
C LEU A 158 -5.22 9.64 -16.26
N ARG A 159 -5.55 10.49 -15.28
CA ARG A 159 -6.83 11.21 -15.24
C ARG A 159 -6.94 12.27 -16.33
N GLU A 160 -5.85 12.99 -16.62
CA GLU A 160 -5.78 13.98 -17.71
C GLU A 160 -6.06 13.33 -19.07
N LEU A 161 -5.57 12.10 -19.27
CA LEU A 161 -5.85 11.27 -20.45
C LEU A 161 -7.26 10.63 -20.44
N GLY A 162 -8.13 11.03 -19.51
CA GLY A 162 -9.52 10.57 -19.44
C GLY A 162 -9.71 9.19 -18.80
N TYR A 163 -8.65 8.50 -18.36
CA TYR A 163 -8.78 7.21 -17.69
C TYR A 163 -9.26 7.38 -16.24
N ARG A 164 -10.29 6.62 -15.87
CA ARG A 164 -11.00 6.77 -14.58
C ARG A 164 -11.02 5.50 -13.72
N PRO A 165 -9.88 4.84 -13.47
CA PRO A 165 -9.85 3.78 -12.49
C PRO A 165 -9.98 4.37 -11.08
N MET A 166 -10.19 3.51 -10.10
CA MET A 166 -9.91 3.84 -8.72
C MET A 166 -8.41 3.75 -8.46
N PHE A 167 -7.81 4.81 -7.96
CA PHE A 167 -6.41 4.84 -7.55
C PHE A 167 -6.30 4.55 -6.05
N LEU A 168 -5.76 3.39 -5.72
CA LEU A 168 -5.49 2.97 -4.35
C LEU A 168 -3.99 3.10 -4.07
N LEU A 169 -3.62 3.85 -3.03
CA LEU A 169 -2.26 3.86 -2.52
C LEU A 169 -2.12 2.81 -1.42
N LEU A 170 -1.24 1.84 -1.64
CA LEU A 170 -0.87 0.86 -0.63
C LEU A 170 0.41 1.30 0.08
N LEU A 171 0.27 1.68 1.35
CA LEU A 171 1.35 2.05 2.25
C LEU A 171 1.71 0.90 3.19
N ARG A 172 2.96 0.89 3.60
CA ARG A 172 3.51 0.04 4.66
C ARG A 172 4.57 0.84 5.40
N ASN A 173 4.87 0.47 6.63
CA ASN A 173 5.98 1.05 7.39
C ASN A 173 7.26 1.15 6.50
N PRO A 174 7.83 2.35 6.30
CA PRO A 174 8.94 2.57 5.36
C PRO A 174 10.18 1.73 5.69
N PHE A 175 10.47 1.52 6.98
CA PHE A 175 11.59 0.71 7.44
C PHE A 175 11.42 -0.75 7.01
N ASP A 176 10.21 -1.28 7.15
CA ASP A 176 9.88 -2.64 6.73
C ASP A 176 10.00 -2.83 5.22
N VAL A 177 9.61 -1.83 4.44
CA VAL A 177 9.75 -1.85 2.98
C VAL A 177 11.22 -1.87 2.59
N ALA A 178 12.04 -0.96 3.13
CA ALA A 178 13.46 -0.86 2.80
C ALA A 178 14.20 -2.15 3.15
N LEU A 179 14.04 -2.65 4.38
CA LEU A 179 14.60 -3.92 4.84
C LEU A 179 14.11 -5.10 4.00
N GLY A 180 12.80 -5.15 3.73
CA GLY A 180 12.19 -6.22 2.94
C GLY A 180 12.65 -6.25 1.50
N ARG A 181 13.11 -5.12 0.93
CA ARG A 181 13.67 -5.08 -0.42
C ARG A 181 15.16 -5.34 -0.44
N ALA A 182 15.89 -4.89 0.58
CA ALA A 182 17.31 -5.11 0.70
C ALA A 182 17.67 -6.60 0.90
N PHE A 183 16.89 -7.33 1.73
CA PHE A 183 17.33 -8.64 2.24
C PHE A 183 16.42 -9.83 1.88
N ARG A 184 15.25 -9.64 1.24
CA ARG A 184 14.29 -10.75 1.00
C ARG A 184 14.64 -11.65 -0.19
N LYS A 185 15.36 -11.16 -1.20
CA LYS A 185 15.61 -11.89 -2.45
C LYS A 185 17.06 -11.72 -2.89
N GLU A 186 17.96 -12.46 -2.27
CA GLU A 186 19.40 -12.44 -2.59
C GLU A 186 19.66 -12.67 -4.09
N ALA A 187 18.98 -13.65 -4.70
CA ALA A 187 19.07 -13.91 -6.14
C ALA A 187 18.64 -12.70 -7.00
N TYR A 188 17.64 -11.93 -6.55
CA TYR A 188 17.22 -10.72 -7.26
C TYR A 188 18.26 -9.60 -7.12
N ARG A 189 18.86 -9.47 -5.93
CA ARG A 189 19.95 -8.51 -5.71
C ARG A 189 21.17 -8.85 -6.57
N SER A 190 21.59 -10.12 -6.63
CA SER A 190 22.71 -10.55 -7.46
C SER A 190 22.50 -10.30 -8.95
N GLU A 191 21.26 -10.17 -9.41
CA GLU A 191 20.96 -9.80 -10.80
C GLU A 191 20.92 -8.29 -11.03
N VAL A 192 20.46 -7.51 -10.06
CA VAL A 192 20.20 -6.06 -10.22
C VAL A 192 21.40 -5.21 -9.81
N ASP A 193 22.13 -5.63 -8.79
CA ASP A 193 23.27 -4.90 -8.24
C ASP A 193 24.27 -5.88 -7.59
N PRO A 194 24.95 -6.73 -8.38
CA PRO A 194 25.81 -7.79 -7.88
C PRO A 194 27.01 -7.30 -7.07
N THR A 195 27.41 -6.04 -7.24
CA THR A 195 28.63 -5.48 -6.64
C THR A 195 28.35 -4.64 -5.40
N ALA A 196 27.10 -4.24 -5.14
CA ALA A 196 26.78 -3.42 -3.98
C ALA A 196 26.93 -4.21 -2.68
N SER A 197 27.58 -3.59 -1.69
CA SER A 197 27.57 -4.06 -0.30
C SER A 197 26.17 -3.97 0.33
N ASP A 198 25.98 -4.62 1.48
CA ASP A 198 24.69 -4.61 2.19
C ASP A 198 24.28 -3.19 2.58
N ASP A 199 25.24 -2.40 3.10
CA ASP A 199 25.07 -0.98 3.44
C ASP A 199 24.63 -0.15 2.22
N GLU A 200 25.37 -0.23 1.11
CA GLU A 200 25.08 0.52 -0.12
C GLU A 200 23.72 0.14 -0.71
N TYR A 201 23.40 -1.16 -0.72
CA TYR A 201 22.13 -1.63 -1.24
C TYR A 201 20.97 -1.20 -0.33
N LEU A 202 21.14 -1.25 0.99
CA LEU A 202 20.15 -0.77 1.95
C LEU A 202 19.91 0.73 1.80
N GLU A 203 20.96 1.54 1.67
CA GLU A 203 20.87 2.97 1.44
C GLU A 203 20.11 3.29 0.15
N LYS A 204 20.37 2.53 -0.93
CA LYS A 204 19.63 2.62 -2.19
C LYS A 204 18.15 2.29 -2.02
N GLN A 205 17.80 1.22 -1.28
CA GLN A 205 16.40 0.85 -1.03
C GLN A 205 15.68 1.85 -0.12
N ALA A 206 16.36 2.37 0.90
CA ALA A 206 15.82 3.39 1.80
C ALA A 206 15.55 4.70 1.03
N SER A 207 16.53 5.15 0.23
CA SER A 207 16.38 6.33 -0.64
C SER A 207 15.25 6.17 -1.65
N TYR A 208 15.13 5.00 -2.30
CA TYR A 208 14.00 4.72 -3.19
C TYR A 208 12.66 4.82 -2.46
N THR A 209 12.57 4.25 -1.25
CA THR A 209 11.35 4.25 -0.44
C THR A 209 10.97 5.68 -0.05
N ALA A 210 11.93 6.48 0.42
CA ALA A 210 11.71 7.89 0.72
C ALA A 210 11.23 8.69 -0.51
N ASN A 211 11.88 8.48 -1.67
CA ASN A 211 11.49 9.13 -2.92
C ASN A 211 10.09 8.74 -3.40
N PHE A 212 9.71 7.47 -3.29
CA PHE A 212 8.35 7.02 -3.56
C PHE A 212 7.35 7.77 -2.67
N LEU A 213 7.56 7.77 -1.36
CA LEU A 213 6.64 8.39 -0.40
C LEU A 213 6.50 9.90 -0.63
N ARG A 214 7.61 10.61 -0.88
CA ARG A 214 7.59 12.03 -1.26
C ARG A 214 6.74 12.30 -2.50
N ARG A 215 6.88 11.50 -3.55
CA ARG A 215 6.08 11.65 -4.78
C ARG A 215 4.60 11.38 -4.55
N THR A 216 4.25 10.33 -3.78
CA THR A 216 2.84 9.99 -3.54
C THR A 216 2.05 11.09 -2.83
N ARG A 217 2.72 11.97 -2.07
CA ARG A 217 2.07 13.13 -1.42
C ARG A 217 1.59 14.21 -2.41
N GLN A 218 2.11 14.20 -3.63
CA GLN A 218 1.75 15.16 -4.68
C GLN A 218 0.56 14.66 -5.52
N GLU A 219 0.08 13.43 -5.26
CA GLU A 219 -0.93 12.77 -6.06
C GLU A 219 -2.27 12.70 -5.33
N ARG A 220 -3.36 12.64 -6.09
CA ARG A 220 -4.71 12.44 -5.57
C ARG A 220 -5.11 10.97 -5.64
N TRP A 221 -5.25 10.36 -4.47
CA TRP A 221 -5.69 8.98 -4.29
C TRP A 221 -7.19 8.93 -3.98
N ASP A 222 -7.87 7.92 -4.52
CA ASP A 222 -9.28 7.66 -4.17
C ASP A 222 -9.37 6.88 -2.86
N PHE A 223 -8.37 6.06 -2.56
CA PHE A 223 -8.26 5.31 -1.32
C PHE A 223 -6.81 5.17 -0.87
N VAL A 224 -6.56 5.27 0.43
CA VAL A 224 -5.23 5.04 1.02
C VAL A 224 -5.33 3.89 2.02
N LEU A 225 -4.65 2.79 1.71
CA LEU A 225 -4.63 1.58 2.53
C LEU A 225 -3.28 1.47 3.24
N ARG A 226 -3.29 1.31 4.57
CA ARG A 226 -2.09 0.91 5.33
C ARG A 226 -2.10 -0.60 5.52
N TYR A 227 -1.02 -1.26 5.11
CA TYR A 227 -0.84 -2.70 5.21
C TYR A 227 -1.02 -3.20 6.66
N GLU A 228 -0.50 -2.48 7.64
CA GLU A 228 -0.62 -2.81 9.05
C GLU A 228 -2.08 -2.74 9.53
N ARG A 229 -2.87 -1.79 9.01
CA ARG A 229 -4.31 -1.71 9.32
C ARG A 229 -5.08 -2.86 8.67
N LEU A 230 -4.70 -3.26 7.45
CA LEU A 230 -5.29 -4.45 6.81
C LEU A 230 -4.99 -5.72 7.59
N LEU A 231 -3.82 -5.85 8.21
CA LEU A 231 -3.50 -6.99 9.07
C LEU A 231 -4.24 -6.95 10.42
N ASN A 232 -4.30 -5.78 11.06
CA ASN A 232 -4.83 -5.65 12.43
C ASN A 232 -6.35 -5.47 12.48
N SER A 233 -6.96 -4.98 11.40
CA SER A 233 -8.41 -4.71 11.32
C SER A 233 -8.96 -4.98 9.92
N PRO A 234 -8.74 -6.19 9.37
CA PRO A 234 -9.03 -6.51 7.97
C PRO A 234 -10.50 -6.27 7.60
N VAL A 235 -11.43 -6.67 8.47
CA VAL A 235 -12.87 -6.53 8.21
C VAL A 235 -13.28 -5.07 8.01
N ALA A 236 -12.76 -4.18 8.85
CA ALA A 236 -13.06 -2.75 8.74
C ALA A 236 -12.46 -2.15 7.47
N VAL A 237 -11.19 -2.47 7.17
CA VAL A 237 -10.51 -1.96 5.97
C VAL A 237 -11.17 -2.45 4.69
N LEU A 238 -11.53 -3.73 4.61
CA LEU A 238 -12.20 -4.29 3.44
C LEU A 238 -13.60 -3.71 3.26
N ARG A 239 -14.33 -3.45 4.34
CA ARG A 239 -15.62 -2.76 4.26
C ARG A 239 -15.50 -1.33 3.76
N ASP A 240 -14.52 -0.58 4.26
CA ASP A 240 -14.24 0.79 3.80
C ASP A 240 -13.89 0.80 2.30
N LEU A 241 -13.09 -0.17 1.85
CA LEU A 241 -12.73 -0.34 0.45
C LEU A 241 -13.95 -0.73 -0.41
N ALA A 242 -14.76 -1.69 0.04
CA ALA A 242 -16.00 -2.09 -0.64
C ALA A 242 -16.93 -0.91 -0.85
N HIS A 243 -17.16 -0.13 0.22
CA HIS A 243 -17.99 1.06 0.18
C HIS A 243 -17.46 2.09 -0.84
N THR A 244 -16.14 2.30 -0.85
CA THR A 244 -15.49 3.20 -1.81
C THR A 244 -15.68 2.71 -3.26
N LEU A 245 -15.65 1.39 -3.46
CA LEU A 245 -15.87 0.73 -4.76
C LEU A 245 -17.35 0.65 -5.16
N GLY A 246 -18.29 1.08 -4.29
CA GLY A 246 -19.72 0.92 -4.51
C GLY A 246 -20.19 -0.54 -4.45
N GLN A 247 -19.44 -1.39 -3.76
CA GLN A 247 -19.72 -2.81 -3.57
C GLN A 247 -20.30 -3.06 -2.18
N ASP A 248 -21.10 -4.11 -2.04
CA ASP A 248 -21.64 -4.56 -0.75
C ASP A 248 -21.17 -5.99 -0.47
N TRP A 249 -20.10 -6.11 0.30
CA TRP A 249 -19.57 -7.41 0.72
C TRP A 249 -20.18 -7.79 2.06
N SER A 250 -20.82 -8.95 2.11
CA SER A 250 -21.34 -9.51 3.36
C SER A 250 -20.18 -9.81 4.34
N PRO A 251 -20.42 -9.69 5.65
CA PRO A 251 -19.43 -10.08 6.67
C PRO A 251 -18.89 -11.51 6.45
N GLN A 252 -19.75 -12.45 6.03
CA GLN A 252 -19.36 -13.82 5.79
C GLN A 252 -18.43 -13.97 4.57
N GLN A 253 -18.58 -13.17 3.51
CA GLN A 253 -17.63 -13.17 2.39
C GLN A 253 -16.26 -12.69 2.84
N VAL A 254 -16.23 -11.62 3.63
CA VAL A 254 -14.99 -11.05 4.18
C VAL A 254 -14.29 -12.06 5.09
N GLU A 255 -15.01 -12.69 6.01
CA GLU A 255 -14.46 -13.73 6.90
C GLU A 255 -13.90 -14.92 6.12
N ARG A 256 -14.62 -15.44 5.12
CA ARG A 256 -14.13 -16.55 4.26
C ARG A 256 -12.85 -16.18 3.51
N ALA A 257 -12.79 -14.98 2.96
CA ALA A 257 -11.62 -14.50 2.25
C ALA A 257 -10.40 -14.42 3.19
N LEU A 258 -10.59 -13.88 4.40
CA LEU A 258 -9.53 -13.79 5.40
C LEU A 258 -9.08 -15.16 5.91
N ASP A 259 -10.02 -16.07 6.16
CA ASP A 259 -9.75 -17.44 6.59
C ASP A 259 -8.84 -18.21 5.63
N LYS A 260 -8.97 -17.96 4.32
CA LYS A 260 -8.15 -18.61 3.29
C LYS A 260 -6.69 -18.17 3.32
N TYR A 261 -6.45 -16.94 3.75
CA TYR A 261 -5.12 -16.33 3.79
C TYR A 261 -4.63 -16.07 5.22
N ASP A 262 -5.26 -16.70 6.23
CA ASP A 262 -4.83 -16.61 7.61
C ASP A 262 -3.42 -17.24 7.75
N PRO A 263 -2.40 -16.47 8.16
CA PRO A 263 -1.05 -16.99 8.37
C PRO A 263 -0.98 -18.07 9.47
N ASN A 264 -1.96 -18.14 10.37
CA ASN A 264 -1.96 -19.06 11.51
C ASN A 264 -2.45 -20.48 11.17
N ARG A 265 -2.99 -20.71 9.96
CA ARG A 265 -3.40 -22.05 9.50
C ARG A 265 -2.23 -22.99 9.17
N GLY A 266 -0.99 -22.54 9.36
CA GLY A 266 0.21 -23.31 9.08
C GLY A 266 0.48 -23.48 7.57
N PRO A 267 1.64 -24.06 7.20
CA PRO A 267 2.11 -24.14 5.82
C PRO A 267 1.26 -25.02 4.88
N GLN A 268 0.33 -25.83 5.42
CA GLN A 268 -0.60 -26.65 4.63
C GLN A 268 -1.98 -26.00 4.45
N GLY A 269 -2.31 -24.93 5.19
CA GLY A 269 -3.64 -24.32 5.18
C GLY A 269 -3.69 -22.86 4.70
N SER A 270 -2.58 -22.12 4.80
CA SER A 270 -2.49 -20.75 4.27
C SER A 270 -2.06 -20.76 2.81
N GLN A 271 -2.89 -20.23 1.91
CA GLN A 271 -2.52 -20.09 0.49
C GLN A 271 -1.64 -18.86 0.23
N SER A 272 -1.36 -18.02 1.24
CA SER A 272 -0.52 -16.84 1.01
C SER A 272 0.95 -17.21 1.03
N THR A 273 1.58 -17.16 -0.14
CA THR A 273 3.03 -17.35 -0.30
C THR A 273 3.85 -16.12 0.16
N ASN A 274 3.17 -15.03 0.55
CA ASN A 274 3.78 -13.71 0.70
C ASN A 274 3.70 -13.09 2.10
N LEU A 275 3.02 -13.74 3.06
CA LEU A 275 3.02 -13.31 4.45
C LEU A 275 4.30 -13.79 5.14
N ASN A 276 5.19 -12.86 5.48
CA ASN A 276 6.37 -13.18 6.28
C ASN A 276 5.99 -13.25 7.76
N THR A 277 5.71 -14.47 8.23
CA THR A 277 5.34 -14.79 9.61
C THR A 277 6.54 -15.07 10.51
N LYS A 278 7.76 -15.11 9.95
CA LYS A 278 8.96 -15.44 10.72
C LYS A 278 9.30 -14.31 11.71
N PRO A 279 9.72 -14.65 12.94
CA PRO A 279 10.27 -13.66 13.87
C PRO A 279 11.38 -12.88 13.18
N ARG A 280 11.29 -11.56 13.23
CA ARG A 280 12.25 -10.67 12.58
C ARG A 280 13.42 -10.47 13.53
N GLN A 281 14.63 -10.79 13.06
CA GLN A 281 15.83 -10.53 13.83
C GLN A 281 16.05 -9.02 14.04
N PRO A 282 16.73 -8.63 15.13
CA PRO A 282 17.21 -7.26 15.32
C PRO A 282 18.04 -6.81 14.12
N VAL A 283 17.90 -5.54 13.75
CA VAL A 283 18.69 -4.92 12.68
C VAL A 283 20.03 -4.50 13.27
N GLU A 284 21.14 -4.73 12.56
CA GLU A 284 22.46 -4.27 13.02
C GLU A 284 22.47 -2.75 13.23
N PRO A 285 23.23 -2.22 14.23
CA PRO A 285 23.26 -0.78 14.52
C PRO A 285 23.58 0.07 13.29
N ARG A 286 24.53 -0.38 12.46
CA ARG A 286 24.90 0.30 11.22
C ARG A 286 23.73 0.43 10.23
N HIS A 287 22.99 -0.65 10.03
CA HIS A 287 21.81 -0.66 9.17
C HIS A 287 20.68 0.22 9.75
N ALA A 288 20.51 0.26 11.07
CA ALA A 288 19.55 1.14 11.72
C ALA A 288 19.90 2.62 11.48
N GLU A 289 21.17 3.02 11.62
CA GLU A 289 21.64 4.38 11.30
C GLU A 289 21.31 4.80 9.86
N ILE A 290 21.55 3.90 8.89
CA ILE A 290 21.24 4.14 7.47
C ILE A 290 19.73 4.38 7.28
N LEU A 291 18.91 3.53 7.90
CA LEU A 291 17.46 3.63 7.80
C LEU A 291 16.92 4.91 8.42
N HIS A 292 17.32 5.23 9.65
CA HIS A 292 16.90 6.44 10.36
C HIS A 292 17.22 7.70 9.54
N ARG A 293 18.48 7.82 9.09
CA ARG A 293 18.93 8.95 8.28
C ARG A 293 18.09 9.16 7.02
N ALA A 294 17.67 8.09 6.37
CA ALA A 294 16.94 8.16 5.10
C ALA A 294 15.41 8.27 5.27
N LEU A 295 14.84 7.75 6.37
CA LEU A 295 13.41 7.47 6.47
C LEU A 295 12.69 8.17 7.63
N ASP A 296 13.38 8.68 8.66
CA ASP A 296 12.72 9.24 9.85
C ASP A 296 11.71 10.34 9.49
N ASP A 297 12.13 11.36 8.73
CA ASP A 297 11.28 12.48 8.33
C ASP A 297 10.01 12.03 7.60
N VAL A 298 10.15 11.10 6.65
CA VAL A 298 9.03 10.66 5.82
C VAL A 298 8.13 9.67 6.56
N ALA A 299 8.70 8.83 7.43
CA ALA A 299 7.95 7.93 8.30
C ALA A 299 7.12 8.73 9.31
N HIS A 300 7.73 9.71 9.97
CA HIS A 300 7.07 10.61 10.92
C HIS A 300 5.90 11.35 10.26
N THR A 301 6.11 11.91 9.07
CA THR A 301 5.04 12.61 8.33
C THR A 301 3.84 11.72 8.00
N LEU A 302 4.06 10.41 7.87
CA LEU A 302 3.01 9.43 7.59
C LEU A 302 2.45 8.79 8.87
N GLY A 303 2.89 9.22 10.06
CA GLY A 303 2.48 8.63 11.34
C GLY A 303 2.97 7.18 11.50
N TYR A 304 4.17 6.86 11.00
CA TYR A 304 4.85 5.61 11.29
C TYR A 304 5.97 5.84 12.30
N ALA A 305 6.04 4.98 13.32
CA ALA A 305 7.22 4.85 14.16
C ALA A 305 8.20 3.82 13.56
N PRO A 306 9.51 3.95 13.80
CA PRO A 306 10.46 2.88 13.51
C PRO A 306 10.07 1.62 14.29
N PRO A 307 10.14 0.42 13.70
CA PRO A 307 9.79 -0.82 14.39
C PRO A 307 10.82 -1.15 15.48
N ASP A 308 10.40 -1.87 16.53
CA ASP A 308 11.25 -2.19 17.70
C ASP A 308 12.63 -2.78 17.33
N ARG A 309 12.68 -3.61 16.29
CA ARG A 309 13.92 -4.23 15.77
C ARG A 309 14.94 -3.23 15.20
N VAL A 310 14.50 -2.02 14.84
CA VAL A 310 15.35 -0.89 14.42
C VAL A 310 15.67 -0.02 15.63
N MET A 311 14.71 0.19 16.53
CA MET A 311 14.93 0.96 17.77
C MET A 311 15.91 0.28 18.74
N ALA A 312 15.85 -1.05 18.87
CA ALA A 312 16.68 -1.82 19.80
C ALA A 312 18.19 -1.75 19.48
N SER A 313 18.56 -1.37 18.26
CA SER A 313 19.96 -1.24 17.84
C SER A 313 20.47 0.20 17.81
N ALA A 314 19.59 1.19 18.04
CA ALA A 314 19.94 2.60 18.16
C ALA A 314 20.37 3.01 19.58
N GLN A 315 20.26 2.13 20.58
CA GLN A 315 20.78 2.40 21.92
C GLN A 315 22.30 2.20 21.95
N PRO A 316 23.10 3.23 22.27
CA PRO A 316 24.52 3.01 22.58
C PRO A 316 24.62 2.09 23.79
N ALA A 317 25.64 1.22 23.81
CA ALA A 317 25.88 0.24 24.87
C ALA A 317 26.04 0.84 26.29
N ASN A 318 25.98 2.17 26.45
CA ASN A 318 26.01 2.86 27.73
C ASN A 318 25.07 4.07 27.68
N GLY A 319 23.90 3.96 28.29
CA GLY A 319 22.99 5.09 28.52
C GLY A 319 21.53 4.67 28.49
N HIS A 320 20.98 4.36 29.66
CA HIS A 320 19.54 4.16 29.83
C HIS A 320 18.81 5.49 29.61
N ALA A 321 18.43 5.78 28.36
CA ALA A 321 17.38 6.74 28.07
C ALA A 321 16.07 5.95 27.91
N ILE A 322 15.17 6.10 28.88
CA ILE A 322 13.79 5.59 28.78
C ILE A 322 13.07 6.48 27.77
N LEU A 323 12.76 5.94 26.59
CA LEU A 323 11.91 6.60 25.59
C LEU A 323 10.45 6.19 25.84
N LEU A 324 9.61 7.18 26.14
CA LEU A 324 8.16 6.98 26.30
C LEU A 324 7.53 6.59 24.95
N PRO A 325 6.56 5.66 24.92
CA PRO A 325 5.83 5.33 23.71
C PRO A 325 4.98 6.53 23.27
N LEU A 326 5.35 7.15 22.15
CA LEU A 326 4.59 8.19 21.46
C LEU A 326 3.33 7.56 20.83
N TYR A 327 2.28 7.41 21.64
CA TYR A 327 0.90 7.21 21.18
C TYR A 327 0.05 8.39 21.65
N SER A 328 -0.20 9.34 20.74
CA SER A 328 -1.50 10.00 20.52
C SER A 328 -1.32 11.22 19.62
N GLU A 329 -2.00 11.18 18.47
CA GLU A 329 -2.18 12.30 17.54
C GLU A 329 -3.03 13.38 18.21
N GLU A 330 -2.42 14.45 18.74
CA GLU A 330 -3.07 15.75 19.04
C GLU A 330 -2.04 16.73 19.67
N SER A 331 -1.11 17.27 18.88
CA SER A 331 0.02 18.07 19.39
C SER A 331 -0.37 19.34 20.15
N GLN A 332 -1.52 19.96 19.84
CA GLN A 332 -2.02 21.15 20.53
C GLN A 332 -2.65 20.86 21.91
N TYR A 333 -2.95 19.59 22.23
CA TYR A 333 -3.54 19.22 23.53
C TYR A 333 -2.50 18.82 24.59
N ASN A 334 -1.23 18.69 24.21
CA ASN A 334 -0.19 18.14 25.08
C ASN A 334 0.68 19.20 25.77
N GLU A 335 0.90 20.37 25.17
CA GLU A 335 1.79 21.39 25.75
C GLU A 335 1.19 22.04 27.00
N GLU A 336 -0.05 22.54 26.93
CA GLU A 336 -0.76 23.11 28.09
C GLU A 336 -0.98 22.07 29.21
N ARG A 337 -1.22 20.81 28.85
CA ARG A 337 -1.40 19.73 29.83
C ARG A 337 -0.08 19.32 30.48
N PHE A 338 1.03 19.41 29.76
CA PHE A 338 2.36 19.15 30.30
C PHE A 338 2.78 20.24 31.28
N GLU A 339 2.54 21.52 30.95
CA GLU A 339 2.76 22.63 31.88
C GLU A 339 1.87 22.52 33.13
N ALA A 340 0.60 22.14 32.96
CA ALA A 340 -0.31 21.89 34.09
C ALA A 340 0.17 20.74 34.98
N LEU A 341 0.68 19.66 34.39
CA LEU A 341 1.25 18.52 35.10
C LEU A 341 2.51 18.92 35.88
N GLN A 342 3.43 19.67 35.25
CA GLN A 342 4.61 20.23 35.93
C GLN A 342 4.22 21.18 37.08
N SER A 343 3.12 21.91 36.91
CA SER A 343 2.55 22.80 37.94
C SER A 343 1.73 22.06 39.00
N ARG A 344 1.75 20.72 39.00
CA ARG A 344 0.99 19.85 39.89
C ARG A 344 -0.52 20.16 39.89
N LYS A 345 -1.12 20.31 38.70
CA LYS A 345 -2.56 20.43 38.49
C LYS A 345 -3.07 19.37 37.52
N ILE A 346 -4.33 18.96 37.69
CA ILE A 346 -5.00 18.01 36.80
C ILE A 346 -6.42 18.49 36.47
N LYS A 347 -6.83 18.29 35.21
CA LYS A 347 -8.19 18.53 34.73
C LYS A 347 -8.63 17.37 33.84
N VAL A 348 -9.66 16.67 34.30
CA VAL A 348 -10.05 15.36 33.76
C VAL A 348 -11.21 15.50 32.77
N ILE A 349 -12.15 16.41 33.09
CA ILE A 349 -13.31 16.72 32.26
C ILE A 349 -13.26 18.20 31.92
N ARG A 350 -13.54 18.57 30.66
CA ARG A 350 -13.46 19.95 30.18
C ARG A 350 -14.32 20.93 30.99
N SER A 351 -15.46 20.46 31.50
CA SER A 351 -16.40 21.22 32.33
C SER A 351 -15.99 21.36 33.79
N GLN A 352 -14.92 20.68 34.24
CA GLN A 352 -14.46 20.76 35.63
C GLN A 352 -13.34 21.80 35.80
N PRO A 353 -13.23 22.40 36.99
CA PRO A 353 -12.06 23.21 37.34
C PRO A 353 -10.81 22.32 37.48
N GLU A 354 -9.64 22.92 37.23
CA GLU A 354 -8.36 22.28 37.56
C GLU A 354 -8.24 22.06 39.06
N THR A 355 -7.69 20.90 39.46
CA THR A 355 -7.47 20.54 40.85
C THR A 355 -5.98 20.27 41.09
N ALA A 356 -5.43 20.71 42.23
CA ALA A 356 -4.04 20.44 42.58
C ALA A 356 -3.82 18.96 42.97
N PHE A 357 -2.64 18.40 42.71
CA PHE A 357 -2.28 17.09 43.26
C PHE A 357 -2.19 17.16 44.79
N VAL A 358 -2.75 16.17 45.46
CA VAL A 358 -2.64 16.01 46.92
C VAL A 358 -1.29 15.37 47.24
N ASP A 359 -0.58 15.88 48.25
CA ASP A 359 0.77 15.41 48.63
C ASP A 359 0.79 14.00 49.25
N ASP A 360 -0.36 13.51 49.72
CA ASP A 360 -0.53 12.16 50.26
C ASP A 360 -1.72 11.48 49.55
N PRO A 361 -1.47 10.59 48.57
CA PRO A 361 -2.52 9.83 47.93
C PRO A 361 -2.96 8.71 48.88
N THR A 362 -3.59 9.07 50.00
CA THR A 362 -4.30 8.08 50.80
C THR A 362 -5.41 7.51 49.93
N TRP A 363 -5.27 6.23 49.61
CA TRP A 363 -6.08 5.42 48.68
C TRP A 363 -7.57 5.26 49.05
N GLN A 364 -8.10 6.13 49.91
CA GLN A 364 -9.46 6.08 50.44
C GLN A 364 -10.34 7.26 50.00
N ALA A 365 -9.79 8.34 49.47
CA ALA A 365 -10.60 9.43 48.95
C ALA A 365 -10.79 9.26 47.44
N ASP A 366 -11.97 8.79 47.04
CA ASP A 366 -12.55 9.14 45.75
C ASP A 366 -13.00 10.60 45.87
N PRO A 367 -12.24 11.59 45.34
CA PRO A 367 -12.54 12.99 45.58
C PRO A 367 -13.85 13.43 44.90
N VAL A 368 -14.47 12.54 44.09
CA VAL A 368 -15.64 12.82 43.27
C VAL A 368 -16.77 11.80 43.42
N GLY A 369 -16.61 10.78 44.28
CA GLY A 369 -17.60 9.72 44.52
C GLY A 369 -17.97 8.88 43.28
N SER A 370 -17.15 8.91 42.22
CA SER A 370 -17.40 8.17 40.98
C SER A 370 -16.49 6.95 40.84
N ARG A 371 -17.10 5.77 40.65
CA ARG A 371 -16.37 4.51 40.35
C ARG A 371 -15.45 4.61 39.12
N THR A 372 -15.73 5.56 38.22
CA THR A 372 -14.95 5.85 37.01
C THR A 372 -13.58 6.46 37.33
N TRP A 373 -13.44 7.16 38.47
CA TRP A 373 -12.18 7.77 38.88
C TRP A 373 -11.08 6.75 39.10
N ARG A 374 -11.41 5.60 39.71
CA ARG A 374 -10.48 4.48 39.89
C ARG A 374 -9.90 4.00 38.56
N LEU A 375 -10.74 3.91 37.52
CA LEU A 375 -10.33 3.40 36.20
C LEU A 375 -9.39 4.38 35.50
N TYR A 376 -9.73 5.67 35.49
CA TYR A 376 -8.88 6.71 34.90
C TYR A 376 -7.57 6.91 35.68
N TYR A 377 -7.63 6.89 37.02
CA TYR A 377 -6.44 7.01 37.84
C TYR A 377 -5.52 5.80 37.72
N HIS A 378 -6.04 4.58 37.55
CA HIS A 378 -5.22 3.41 37.23
C HIS A 378 -4.53 3.54 35.87
N SER A 379 -5.21 4.07 34.85
CA SER A 379 -4.58 4.36 33.55
C SER A 379 -3.51 5.46 33.65
N LEU A 380 -3.75 6.49 34.45
CA LEU A 380 -2.80 7.59 34.66
C LEU A 380 -1.60 7.15 35.51
N ALA A 381 -1.82 6.31 36.54
CA ALA A 381 -0.77 5.72 37.35
C ALA A 381 0.10 4.75 36.54
N TRP A 382 -0.48 4.06 35.55
CA TRP A 382 0.30 3.24 34.60
C TRP A 382 1.22 4.11 33.73
N LEU A 383 0.71 5.26 33.29
CA LEU A 383 1.49 6.26 32.55
C LEU A 383 2.59 6.91 33.42
N LEU A 384 2.32 7.16 34.71
CA LEU A 384 3.26 7.77 35.66
C LEU A 384 4.26 6.77 36.26
N ALA A 385 3.93 5.47 36.34
CA ALA A 385 4.87 4.44 36.78
C ALA A 385 6.07 4.33 35.83
N LEU A 386 5.90 4.71 34.56
CA LEU A 386 6.97 4.81 33.57
C LEU A 386 7.93 5.98 33.86
N THR A 387 7.51 6.99 34.62
CA THR A 387 8.37 8.13 35.02
C THR A 387 8.93 7.97 36.44
N TRP A 388 8.33 7.13 37.29
CA TRP A 388 8.85 6.83 38.64
C TRP A 388 9.92 5.73 38.69
N GLY A 389 10.16 5.00 37.60
CA GLY A 389 11.34 4.12 37.48
C GLY A 389 12.66 4.86 37.23
N ALA A 390 12.69 6.19 37.42
CA ALA A 390 13.80 7.08 37.12
C ALA A 390 14.28 7.85 38.38
N ASP A 391 14.35 7.16 39.51
CA ASP A 391 15.22 7.53 40.64
C ASP A 391 16.30 6.45 40.84
#